data_AF-A0A544YFN5-F1
#
_entry.id   AF-A0A544YFN5-F1
#
_cell.length_a   1.000
_cell.length_b   1.000
_cell.length_c   1.000
_cell.angle_alpha   90.00
_cell.angle_beta   90.00
_cell.angle_gamma   90.00
#
_symmetry.space_group_name_H-M   'P 1'
#
loop_
_entity.id
_entity.type
_entity.pdbx_description
1 polymer ?
#
loop_
_entity_poly.entity_id
_entity_poly.type
_entity_poly.pdbx_seq_one_letter_code
_entity_poly.pdbx_strand_id
1 'polypeptide(L)' 'MSPFWKIFVAIFCYISGIVGLGLAVANASVKPPATTHAFVYGGLGVVFLIAGIVLSRRPRY' A
#
# COMPACT_ATOMS: atom_id res chain seq x y z
N MET A 1 6.70 12.38 -17.07
CA MET A 1 7.05 12.17 -15.65
C MET A 1 8.54 11.88 -15.60
N SER A 2 9.33 12.72 -14.94
CA SER A 2 10.78 12.48 -14.86
C SER A 2 11.05 11.13 -14.17
N PRO A 3 12.17 10.44 -14.47
CA PRO A 3 12.50 9.15 -13.86
C PRO A 3 12.44 9.19 -12.33
N PHE A 4 12.91 10.30 -11.75
CA PHE A 4 12.83 10.58 -10.31
C PHE A 4 11.40 10.51 -9.76
N TRP A 5 10.43 11.15 -10.42
CA TRP A 5 9.03 11.13 -9.99
C TRP A 5 8.42 9.73 -10.03
N LYS A 6 8.78 8.90 -11.02
CA LYS A 6 8.27 7.51 -11.07
C LYS A 6 8.80 6.68 -9.90
N ILE A 7 10.09 6.84 -9.57
CA ILE A 7 10.73 6.15 -8.44
C ILE A 7 10.12 6.61 -7.12
N PHE A 8 9.94 7.93 -6.94
CA PHE A 8 9.32 8.49 -5.74
C PHE A 8 7.91 7.92 -5.50
N VAL A 9 7.07 7.90 -6.54
CA VAL A 9 5.70 7.37 -6.42
C VAL A 9 5.70 5.86 -6.20
N ALA A 10 6.63 5.11 -6.79
CA ALA A 10 6.77 3.68 -6.54
C ALA A 10 7.12 3.40 -5.07
N ILE A 11 8.11 4.12 -4.51
CA ILE A 11 8.51 4.00 -3.10
C ILE A 11 7.34 4.39 -2.18
N PHE A 12 6.66 5.49 -2.48
CA PHE A 12 5.49 5.93 -1.73
C PHE A 12 4.39 4.86 -1.72
N CYS A 13 4.10 4.25 -2.86
CA CYS A 13 3.14 3.14 -2.96
C CYS A 13 3.55 1.93 -2.12
N TYR A 14 4.82 1.56 -2.09
CA TYR A 14 5.30 0.44 -1.26
C TYR A 14 5.17 0.73 0.24
N ILE A 15 5.60 1.91 0.70
CA ILE A 15 5.50 2.30 2.10
C ILE A 15 4.03 2.36 2.53
N SER A 16 3.18 3.01 1.74
CA SER A 16 1.74 3.08 2.00
C SER A 16 1.08 1.70 2.03
N GLY A 17 1.49 0.79 1.13
CA GLY A 17 1.01 -0.59 1.11
C GLY A 17 1.34 -1.37 2.38
N ILE A 18 2.59 -1.29 2.85
CA ILE A 18 3.04 -1.94 4.09
C ILE A 18 2.34 -1.35 5.31
N VAL A 19 2.21 -0.02 5.38
CA VAL A 19 1.52 0.67 6.48
C VAL A 19 0.04 0.31 6.51
N GLY A 20 -0.62 0.23 5.35
CA GLY A 20 -2.03 -0.17 5.23
C GLY A 20 -2.26 -1.61 5.71
N LEU A 21 -1.38 -2.54 5.36
CA LEU A 21 -1.40 -3.91 5.87
C LEU A 21 -1.16 -3.97 7.38
N GLY A 22 -0.21 -3.19 7.89
CA GLY A 22 0.05 -3.08 9.33
C GLY A 22 -1.17 -2.55 10.10
N LEU A 23 -1.82 -1.51 9.59
CA LEU A 23 -3.06 -0.97 10.14
C LEU A 23 -4.21 -1.98 10.09
N ALA A 24 -4.30 -2.79 9.03
CA ALA A 24 -5.30 -3.84 8.93
C ALA A 24 -5.12 -4.88 10.05
N VAL A 25 -3.89 -5.36 10.26
CA VAL A 25 -3.57 -6.30 11.33
C VAL A 25 -3.80 -5.69 12.71
N ALA A 26 -3.39 -4.44 12.90
CA ALA A 26 -3.60 -3.72 14.16
C ALA A 26 -5.09 -3.59 14.49
N ASN A 27 -5.92 -3.15 13.54
CA ASN A 27 -7.37 -3.01 13.73
C ASN A 27 -8.09 -4.35 13.89
N ALA A 28 -7.60 -5.42 13.25
CA ALA A 28 -8.10 -6.78 13.47
C ALA A 28 -7.75 -7.32 14.86
N SER A 29 -6.68 -6.82 15.49
CA SER A 29 -6.20 -7.26 16.80
C SER A 29 -6.84 -6.51 17.98
N VAL A 30 -7.59 -5.43 17.73
CA VAL A 30 -8.34 -4.70 18.77
C VAL A 30 -9.55 -5.52 19.23
N LYS A 31 -9.91 -5.45 20.52
CA LYS A 31 -11.18 -5.98 21.04
C LYS A 31 -12.09 -4.82 21.47
N PRO A 32 -13.32 -4.70 20.95
CA PRO A 32 -13.92 -5.52 19.89
C PRO A 32 -13.24 -5.32 18.53
N PRO A 33 -13.22 -6.37 17.67
CA PRO A 33 -12.54 -6.31 16.38
C PRO A 33 -13.20 -5.30 15.45
N ALA A 34 -12.44 -4.28 15.06
CA ALA A 34 -12.85 -3.23 14.14
C ALA A 34 -12.73 -3.73 12.68
N THR A 35 -13.49 -4.78 12.36
CA THR A 35 -13.39 -5.53 11.09
C THR A 35 -13.57 -4.65 9.86
N THR A 36 -14.52 -3.72 9.87
CA THR A 36 -14.74 -2.77 8.76
C THR A 36 -13.49 -1.94 8.47
N HIS A 37 -12.84 -1.42 9.52
CA HIS A 37 -11.61 -0.64 9.37
C HIS A 37 -10.46 -1.51 8.90
N ALA A 38 -10.33 -2.74 9.41
CA ALA A 38 -9.31 -3.68 8.98
C ALA A 38 -9.42 -4.00 7.48
N PHE A 39 -10.62 -4.23 6.95
CA PHE A 39 -10.83 -4.46 5.52
C PHE A 39 -10.54 -3.24 4.66
N VAL A 40 -10.91 -2.03 5.12
CA VAL A 40 -10.65 -0.79 4.36
C VAL A 40 -9.16 -0.50 4.28
N TYR A 41 -8.44 -0.53 5.41
CA TYR A 41 -6.99 -0.29 5.43
C TYR A 41 -6.21 -1.39 4.72
N GLY A 42 -6.62 -2.65 4.88
CA GLY A 42 -6.02 -3.79 4.18
C GLY A 42 -6.24 -3.70 2.67
N GLY A 43 -7.46 -3.40 2.23
CA GLY A 43 -7.81 -3.24 0.83
C GLY A 43 -7.04 -2.10 0.17
N LEU A 44 -6.99 -0.92 0.80
CA LEU A 44 -6.18 0.21 0.33
C LEU A 44 -4.70 -0.14 0.28
N GLY A 45 -4.18 -0.83 1.30
CA GLY A 45 -2.78 -1.28 1.34
C GLY A 45 -2.44 -2.21 0.17
N VAL A 46 -3.30 -3.18 -0.14
CA VAL A 46 -3.13 -4.09 -1.28
C VAL A 46 -3.18 -3.34 -2.61
N VAL A 47 -4.11 -2.40 -2.79
CA VAL A 47 -4.20 -1.57 -4.01
C VAL A 47 -2.92 -0.76 -4.22
N PHE A 48 -2.40 -0.12 -3.17
CA PHE A 48 -1.13 0.62 -3.25
C PHE A 48 0.06 -0.29 -3.55
N LEU A 49 0.09 -1.50 -3.00
CA LEU A 49 1.13 -2.49 -3.31
C LEU A 49 1.10 -2.92 -4.79
N ILE A 50 -0.09 -3.21 -5.32
CA ILE A 50 -0.27 -3.55 -6.73
C ILE A 50 0.13 -2.36 -7.62
N ALA A 51 -0.28 -1.14 -7.26
CA ALA A 51 0.08 0.07 -7.97
C ALA A 51 1.61 0.28 -7.99
N GLY A 52 2.29 0.10 -6.86
CA GLY A 52 3.75 0.18 -6.76
C GLY A 52 4.47 -0.86 -7.63
N ILE A 53 3.99 -2.11 -7.64
CA ILE A 53 4.52 -3.18 -8.50
C ILE A 53 4.33 -2.84 -9.98
N VAL A 54 3.15 -2.40 -10.39
CA VAL A 54 2.87 -2.02 -11.78
C VAL A 54 3.73 -0.83 -12.22
N LEU A 55 3.94 0.16 -11.35
CA LEU A 55 4.80 1.30 -11.63
C LEU A 55 6.28 0.90 -11.79
N SER A 56 6.77 -0.01 -10.94
CA SER A 56 8.14 -0.54 -11.01
C SER A 56 8.37 -1.43 -12.22
N ARG A 57 7.34 -2.15 -12.70
CA ARG A 57 7.43 -3.07 -13.85
C ARG A 57 7.62 -2.40 -15.20
N ARG A 58 7.63 -1.06 -15.30
CA ARG A 58 8.07 -0.35 -16.52
C ARG A 58 9.49 0.23 -16.36
N PRO A 59 10.55 -0.60 -16.47
CA PRO A 59 11.88 -0.11 -16.78
C PRO A 59 11.85 0.30 -18.25
N ARG A 60 11.54 1.57 -18.51
CA ARG A 60 11.90 2.18 -19.78
C ARG A 60 13.34 2.61 -19.60
N TYR A 61 14.25 1.65 -19.81
CA TYR A 61 15.65 1.93 -20.12
C TYR A 61 15.70 2.94 -21.28
#